data_AF-A0A4T2H2G6-F1
#
_entry.id   AF-A0A4T2H2G6-F1
#
_cell.length_a   1.000
_cell.length_b   1.000
_cell.length_c   1.000
_cell.angle_alpha   90.00
_cell.angle_beta   90.00
_cell.angle_gamma   90.00
#
_symmetry.space_group_name_H-M   'P 1'
#
loop_
_entity.id
_entity.type
_entity.pdbx_description
1 polymer ?
#
loop_
_entity_poly.entity_id
_entity_poly.type
_entity_poly.pdbx_seq_one_letter_code
_entity_poly.pdbx_strand_id
1 'polypeptide(L)'
;MWSSKKLTVLKWFDILILTIILFGDGIINSTLQYIALQNQTTTLQENLTFSPMDNYKALALQLVWLTIAIFYLLLRNFDFSIWKKHIFITPWVPLQAVTLFIFSALCLDIYHLVSYQFLASNTPSMFQLFPNIDLSLILYSLLNGFYEEIFFLNLCLLVNPKYAKWAFLYSLIIRCSFHTYQGLISALGLGLILGTIFYLLYQKIKPKNLLPFFLAHAVADVIGLTILSYILY
;
A
#
# COMPACT_ATOMS: atom_id res chain seq x y z
N MET A 1 -16.33 -18.19 34.12
CA MET A 1 -16.27 -17.87 32.67
C MET A 1 -16.29 -16.35 32.50
N TRP A 2 -15.14 -15.71 32.33
CA TRP A 2 -15.12 -14.31 31.89
C TRP A 2 -15.29 -14.30 30.38
N SER A 3 -16.47 -13.90 29.90
CA SER A 3 -16.66 -13.49 28.51
C SER A 3 -15.85 -12.21 28.31
N SER A 4 -14.58 -12.32 27.94
CA SER A 4 -13.78 -11.17 27.55
C SER A 4 -14.39 -10.60 26.25
N LYS A 5 -14.99 -9.42 26.35
CA LYS A 5 -15.59 -8.74 25.19
C LYS A 5 -14.49 -8.57 24.12
N LYS A 6 -14.76 -9.05 22.90
CA LYS A 6 -13.79 -8.93 21.80
C LYS A 6 -13.53 -7.48 21.46
N LEU A 7 -12.29 -7.17 21.13
CA LEU A 7 -11.83 -5.83 20.77
C LEU A 7 -12.21 -5.52 19.31
N THR A 8 -13.03 -4.50 19.11
CA THR A 8 -13.44 -4.03 17.77
C THR A 8 -12.83 -2.67 17.41
N VAL A 9 -12.19 -2.02 18.37
CA VAL A 9 -11.56 -0.70 18.24
C VAL A 9 -10.15 -0.76 18.84
N LEU A 10 -9.15 -0.44 18.03
CA LEU A 10 -7.74 -0.38 18.37
C LEU A 10 -7.40 0.94 19.08
N LYS A 11 -6.47 0.86 20.04
CA LYS A 11 -5.87 2.03 20.70
C LYS A 11 -4.70 2.55 19.85
N TRP A 12 -4.24 3.77 20.13
CA TRP A 12 -3.14 4.37 19.36
C TRP A 12 -1.86 3.51 19.38
N PHE A 13 -1.56 2.84 20.50
CA PHE A 13 -0.38 1.99 20.61
C PHE A 13 -0.54 0.65 19.89
N ASP A 14 -1.77 0.17 19.67
CA ASP A 14 -2.01 -0.97 18.77
C ASP A 14 -1.55 -0.63 17.36
N ILE A 15 -1.97 0.54 16.87
CA ILE A 15 -1.60 1.02 15.54
C ILE A 15 -0.08 1.15 15.46
N LEU A 16 0.56 1.77 16.45
CA LEU A 16 2.02 1.92 16.46
C LEU A 16 2.76 0.57 16.43
N ILE A 17 2.34 -0.40 17.25
CA ILE A 17 2.97 -1.73 17.29
C ILE A 17 2.76 -2.46 15.96
N LEU A 18 1.55 -2.41 15.41
CA LEU A 18 1.24 -2.99 14.10
C LEU A 18 2.04 -2.33 12.98
N THR A 19 2.26 -1.02 13.02
CA THR A 19 3.15 -0.34 12.07
C THR A 19 4.58 -0.85 12.16
N ILE A 20 5.12 -1.00 13.38
CA ILE A 20 6.49 -1.51 13.56
C ILE A 20 6.62 -2.92 13.00
N ILE A 21 5.64 -3.79 13.28
CA ILE A 21 5.63 -5.17 12.79
C ILE A 21 5.51 -5.20 11.26
N LEU A 22 4.57 -4.44 10.70
CA LEU A 22 4.20 -4.58 9.29
C LEU A 22 5.08 -3.73 8.35
N PHE A 23 5.51 -2.55 8.78
CA PHE A 23 6.18 -1.58 7.93
C PHE A 23 7.54 -1.14 8.46
N GLY A 24 7.96 -1.55 9.66
CA GLY A 24 9.24 -1.13 10.24
C GLY A 24 10.43 -1.44 9.32
N ASP A 25 10.54 -2.69 8.88
CA ASP A 25 11.59 -3.12 7.94
C ASP A 25 11.48 -2.39 6.59
N GLY A 26 10.26 -2.31 6.02
CA GLY A 26 10.01 -1.60 4.76
C GLY A 26 10.40 -0.12 4.81
N ILE A 27 10.09 0.58 5.90
CA ILE A 27 10.47 1.99 6.11
C ILE A 27 11.99 2.13 6.17
N ILE A 28 12.68 1.28 6.93
CA ILE A 28 14.14 1.32 7.06
C ILE A 28 14.79 1.07 5.70
N ASN A 29 14.44 -0.04 5.03
CA ASN A 29 15.02 -0.42 3.75
C ASN A 29 14.73 0.61 2.67
N SER A 30 13.50 1.13 2.63
CA SER A 30 13.11 2.18 1.69
C SER A 30 13.93 3.46 1.90
N THR A 31 14.14 3.85 3.15
CA THR A 31 14.92 5.04 3.51
C THR A 31 16.40 4.87 3.17
N LEU A 32 16.97 3.69 3.41
CA LEU A 32 18.36 3.39 3.03
C LEU A 32 18.56 3.45 1.51
N GLN A 33 17.63 2.89 0.73
CA GLN A 33 17.67 2.98 -0.74
C GLN A 33 17.50 4.41 -1.25
N TYR A 34 16.67 5.22 -0.58
CA TYR A 34 16.56 6.64 -0.88
C TYR A 34 17.87 7.40 -0.61
N ILE A 35 18.53 7.14 0.52
CA ILE A 35 19.83 7.75 0.84
C ILE A 35 20.89 7.31 -0.18
N ALA A 36 20.89 6.04 -0.58
CA ALA A 36 21.78 5.52 -1.63
C ALA A 36 21.55 6.23 -2.98
N LEU A 37 20.29 6.48 -3.34
CA LEU A 37 19.92 7.25 -4.53
C LEU A 37 20.42 8.70 -4.45
N GLN A 38 20.30 9.37 -3.29
CA GLN A 38 20.82 10.73 -3.08
C GLN A 38 22.35 10.78 -3.14
N ASN A 39 23.02 9.74 -2.64
CA ASN A 39 24.46 9.60 -2.68
C ASN A 39 24.99 9.08 -4.03
N GLN A 40 24.11 8.87 -5.02
CA GLN A 40 24.43 8.35 -6.35
C GLN A 40 25.16 6.99 -6.33
N THR A 41 24.96 6.21 -5.27
CA THR A 41 25.51 4.85 -5.15
C THR A 41 24.61 3.80 -5.81
N THR A 42 23.34 4.14 -6.04
CA THR A 42 22.39 3.36 -6.82
C THR A 42 21.59 4.29 -7.73
N THR A 43 20.98 3.72 -8.77
CA THR A 43 20.06 4.41 -9.67
C THR A 43 18.60 4.10 -9.32
N LEU A 44 17.69 4.95 -9.79
CA LEU A 44 16.26 4.70 -9.62
C LEU A 44 15.81 3.40 -10.30
N GLN A 45 16.38 3.09 -11.47
CA GLN A 45 16.09 1.84 -12.18
C GLN A 45 16.51 0.61 -11.37
N GLU A 46 17.70 0.64 -10.74
CA GLU A 46 18.15 -0.45 -9.88
C GLU A 46 17.24 -0.66 -8.66
N ASN A 47 16.81 0.42 -7.99
CA ASN A 47 15.89 0.34 -6.86
C ASN A 47 14.50 -0.25 -7.22
N LEU A 48 14.14 -0.24 -8.51
CA LEU A 48 12.82 -0.65 -9.01
C LEU A 48 12.84 -1.94 -9.83
N THR A 49 14.03 -2.50 -10.06
CA THR A 49 14.20 -3.74 -10.82
C THR A 49 14.30 -4.90 -9.83
N PHE A 50 13.24 -5.69 -9.74
CA PHE A 50 13.16 -6.83 -8.83
C PHE A 50 13.31 -8.14 -9.59
N SER A 51 14.18 -9.03 -9.10
CA SER A 51 14.27 -10.40 -9.63
C SER A 51 13.15 -11.28 -9.08
N PRO A 52 12.87 -12.44 -9.69
CA PRO A 52 11.90 -13.38 -9.16
C PRO A 52 12.24 -13.85 -7.73
N MET A 53 13.53 -13.95 -7.43
CA MET A 53 14.01 -14.30 -6.10
C MET A 53 13.71 -13.20 -5.07
N ASP A 54 13.78 -11.93 -5.47
CA ASP A 54 13.45 -10.81 -4.59
C ASP A 54 11.95 -10.79 -4.28
N ASN A 55 11.11 -11.05 -5.28
CA ASN A 55 9.65 -11.19 -5.09
C ASN A 55 9.31 -12.31 -4.10
N TYR A 56 9.93 -13.49 -4.25
CA TYR A 56 9.70 -14.60 -3.31
C TYR A 56 10.20 -14.30 -1.89
N LYS A 57 11.34 -13.64 -1.75
CA LYS A 57 11.84 -13.20 -0.44
C LYS A 57 10.88 -12.20 0.21
N ALA A 58 10.43 -11.19 -0.54
CA ALA A 58 9.49 -10.19 -0.07
C ALA A 58 8.15 -10.84 0.35
N LEU A 59 7.64 -11.76 -0.47
CA LEU A 59 6.45 -12.56 -0.15
C LEU A 59 6.62 -13.36 1.14
N ALA A 60 7.73 -14.08 1.30
CA ALA A 60 7.99 -14.87 2.50
C ALA A 60 8.09 -13.98 3.75
N LEU A 61 8.78 -12.84 3.66
CA LEU A 61 8.90 -11.89 4.76
C LEU A 61 7.55 -11.27 5.13
N GLN A 62 6.73 -10.87 4.16
CA GLN A 62 5.38 -10.36 4.43
C GLN A 62 4.50 -11.40 5.11
N LEU A 63 4.58 -12.67 4.74
CA LEU A 63 3.86 -13.74 5.44
C LEU A 63 4.31 -13.87 6.91
N VAL A 64 5.61 -13.75 7.18
CA VAL A 64 6.15 -13.76 8.54
C VAL A 64 5.63 -12.56 9.34
N TRP A 65 5.74 -11.34 8.82
CA TRP A 65 5.28 -10.13 9.49
C TRP A 65 3.76 -10.12 9.70
N LEU A 66 3.00 -10.57 8.71
CA LEU A 66 1.55 -10.72 8.82
C LEU A 66 1.19 -11.75 9.91
N THR A 67 1.91 -12.86 10.00
CA THR A 67 1.70 -13.87 11.04
C THR A 67 1.96 -13.29 12.43
N ILE A 68 3.04 -12.51 12.59
CA ILE A 68 3.37 -11.82 13.85
C ILE A 68 2.28 -10.78 14.20
N ALA A 69 1.79 -10.01 13.22
CA ALA A 69 0.73 -9.04 13.43
C ALA A 69 -0.60 -9.71 13.83
N ILE A 70 -0.95 -10.84 13.21
CA ILE A 70 -2.12 -11.64 13.59
C ILE A 70 -1.97 -12.17 15.02
N PHE A 71 -0.78 -12.67 15.38
CA PHE A 71 -0.52 -13.13 16.75
C PHE A 71 -0.68 -11.98 17.76
N TYR A 72 -0.16 -10.79 17.46
CA TYR A 72 -0.39 -9.60 18.28
C TYR A 72 -1.88 -9.29 18.45
N LEU A 73 -2.66 -9.31 17.37
CA LEU A 73 -4.11 -9.08 17.42
C LEU A 73 -4.85 -10.16 18.22
N LEU A 74 -4.42 -11.41 18.14
CA LEU A 74 -4.95 -12.52 18.96
C LEU A 74 -4.70 -12.28 20.45
N LEU A 75 -3.48 -11.86 20.83
CA LEU A 75 -3.16 -11.48 22.21
C LEU A 75 -4.03 -10.32 22.71
N ARG A 76 -4.43 -9.42 21.80
CA ARG A 76 -5.33 -8.30 22.09
C ARG A 76 -6.82 -8.67 22.07
N ASN A 77 -7.15 -9.95 21.91
CA ASN A 77 -8.52 -10.47 21.82
C ASN A 77 -9.33 -9.73 20.73
N PHE A 78 -8.70 -9.45 19.58
CA PHE A 78 -9.31 -8.75 18.46
C PHE A 78 -10.44 -9.55 17.80
N ASP A 79 -11.50 -8.85 17.36
CA ASP A 79 -12.61 -9.46 16.65
C ASP A 79 -12.36 -9.58 15.14
N PHE A 80 -11.76 -10.69 14.72
CA PHE A 80 -11.59 -11.03 13.31
C PHE A 80 -12.90 -11.20 12.52
N SER A 81 -14.09 -11.19 13.16
CA SER A 81 -15.36 -11.13 12.42
C SER A 81 -15.48 -9.86 11.57
N ILE A 82 -14.77 -8.79 11.96
CA ILE A 82 -14.73 -7.52 11.22
C ILE A 82 -14.13 -7.71 9.83
N TRP A 83 -13.08 -8.53 9.69
CA TRP A 83 -12.45 -8.79 8.40
C TRP A 83 -13.41 -9.54 7.48
N LYS A 84 -14.11 -10.56 8.00
CA LYS A 84 -15.12 -11.31 7.22
C LYS A 84 -16.27 -10.42 6.71
N LYS A 85 -16.63 -9.37 7.47
CA LYS A 85 -17.68 -8.42 7.08
C LYS A 85 -17.23 -7.42 6.00
N HIS A 86 -15.92 -7.19 5.87
CA HIS A 86 -15.36 -6.20 4.94
C HIS A 86 -14.56 -6.83 3.80
N ILE A 87 -14.36 -8.15 3.79
CA ILE A 87 -13.63 -8.86 2.73
C ILE A 87 -14.55 -9.97 2.23
N PHE A 88 -15.18 -9.73 1.09
CA PHE A 88 -16.09 -10.70 0.48
C PHE A 88 -16.12 -10.51 -1.03
N ILE A 89 -16.41 -11.62 -1.73
CA ILE A 89 -16.51 -11.65 -3.18
C ILE A 89 -17.94 -11.27 -3.58
N THR A 90 -18.05 -10.43 -4.61
CA THR A 90 -19.30 -10.20 -5.34
C THR A 90 -18.97 -10.22 -6.84
N PRO A 91 -19.96 -10.45 -7.72
CA PRO A 91 -19.74 -10.38 -9.17
C PRO A 91 -19.18 -9.04 -9.65
N TRP A 92 -19.35 -7.96 -8.87
CA TRP A 92 -18.89 -6.61 -9.19
C TRP A 92 -17.44 -6.33 -8.78
N VAL A 93 -16.81 -7.20 -7.98
CA VAL A 93 -15.44 -7.00 -7.48
C VAL A 93 -14.42 -6.75 -8.61
N PRO A 94 -14.41 -7.52 -9.72
CA PRO A 94 -13.47 -7.28 -10.82
C PRO A 94 -13.66 -5.88 -11.44
N LEU A 95 -14.90 -5.48 -11.71
CA LEU A 95 -15.19 -4.16 -12.28
C LEU A 95 -14.79 -3.03 -11.32
N GLN A 96 -15.04 -3.20 -10.01
CA GLN A 96 -14.64 -2.24 -8.99
C GLN A 96 -13.11 -2.11 -8.91
N ALA A 97 -12.38 -3.22 -8.92
CA ALA A 97 -10.92 -3.22 -8.88
C ALA A 97 -10.32 -2.51 -10.10
N VAL A 98 -10.80 -2.83 -11.31
CA VAL A 98 -10.36 -2.18 -12.54
C VAL A 98 -10.67 -0.68 -12.53
N THR A 99 -11.88 -0.30 -12.09
CA THR A 99 -12.27 1.12 -11.99
C THR A 99 -11.41 1.88 -10.99
N LEU A 100 -11.15 1.30 -9.82
CA LEU A 100 -10.27 1.87 -8.80
C LEU A 100 -8.85 2.04 -9.32
N PHE A 101 -8.31 1.02 -9.99
CA PHE A 101 -7.00 1.09 -10.62
C PHE A 101 -6.95 2.21 -11.66
N ILE A 102 -7.88 2.23 -12.63
CA ILE A 102 -7.88 3.22 -13.71
C ILE A 102 -7.94 4.63 -13.16
N PHE A 103 -8.86 4.88 -12.22
CA PHE A 103 -9.03 6.20 -11.64
C PHE A 103 -7.76 6.65 -10.89
N SER A 104 -7.21 5.78 -10.04
CA SER A 104 -5.98 6.10 -9.29
C SER A 104 -4.76 6.29 -10.21
N ALA A 105 -4.62 5.46 -11.24
CA ALA A 105 -3.54 5.54 -12.21
C ALA A 105 -3.57 6.87 -12.97
N LEU A 106 -4.75 7.29 -13.45
CA LEU A 106 -4.90 8.59 -14.13
C LEU A 106 -4.60 9.77 -13.21
N CYS A 107 -5.00 9.71 -11.94
CA CYS A 107 -4.65 10.75 -10.96
C CYS A 107 -3.13 10.83 -10.73
N LEU A 108 -2.45 9.68 -10.65
CA LEU A 108 -1.01 9.60 -10.52
C LEU A 108 -0.27 10.05 -11.78
N ASP A 109 -0.78 9.72 -12.97
CA ASP A 109 -0.24 10.21 -14.23
C ASP A 109 -0.28 11.74 -14.29
N ILE A 110 -1.41 12.35 -13.96
CA ILE A 110 -1.54 13.82 -13.88
C ILE A 110 -0.57 14.38 -12.85
N TYR A 111 -0.49 13.78 -11.67
CA TYR A 111 0.46 14.19 -10.62
C TYR A 111 1.91 14.17 -11.12
N HIS A 112 2.32 13.10 -11.80
CA HIS A 112 3.67 12.97 -12.34
C HIS A 112 3.94 13.95 -13.48
N LEU A 113 2.99 14.16 -14.40
CA LEU A 113 3.12 15.14 -15.48
C LEU A 113 3.33 16.56 -14.94
N VAL A 114 2.52 16.95 -13.94
CA VAL A 114 2.63 18.25 -13.28
C VAL A 114 3.95 18.33 -12.51
N SER A 115 4.27 17.34 -11.69
CA SER A 115 5.48 17.35 -10.85
C SER A 115 6.76 17.37 -11.69
N TYR A 116 6.80 16.66 -12.81
CA TYR A 116 7.93 16.62 -13.72
C TYR A 116 8.17 17.99 -14.37
N GLN A 117 7.10 18.70 -14.79
CA GLN A 117 7.21 20.04 -15.35
C GLN A 117 7.75 21.08 -14.35
N PHE A 118 7.46 20.92 -13.06
CA PHE A 118 7.92 21.84 -12.01
C PHE A 118 9.31 21.51 -11.42
N LEU A 119 9.76 20.26 -11.52
CA LEU A 119 10.99 19.77 -10.88
C LEU A 119 12.06 19.30 -11.88
N ALA A 120 11.92 19.67 -13.16
CA ALA A 120 12.80 19.25 -14.26
C ALA A 120 14.25 19.76 -14.11
N SER A 121 15.13 18.89 -13.62
CA SER A 121 16.48 18.72 -14.17
C SER A 121 17.15 17.40 -13.77
N ASN A 122 16.77 16.76 -12.65
CA ASN A 122 17.58 15.66 -12.06
C ASN A 122 16.82 14.38 -11.68
N THR A 123 15.55 14.19 -12.07
CA THR A 123 14.80 12.97 -11.71
C THR A 123 14.59 12.04 -12.90
N PRO A 124 15.03 10.76 -12.83
CA PRO A 124 14.79 9.79 -13.89
C PRO A 124 13.29 9.56 -14.09
N SER A 125 12.88 9.45 -15.35
CA SER A 125 11.49 9.15 -15.72
C SER A 125 11.11 7.73 -15.28
N MET A 126 10.01 7.59 -14.53
CA MET A 126 9.42 6.29 -14.18
C MET A 126 8.71 5.61 -15.37
N PHE A 127 8.53 6.34 -16.48
CA PHE A 127 7.69 5.94 -17.61
C PHE A 127 8.25 4.78 -18.45
N GLN A 128 9.47 4.31 -18.20
CA GLN A 128 10.17 3.33 -19.04
C GLN A 128 10.35 1.94 -18.39
N LEU A 129 9.77 1.71 -17.20
CA LEU A 129 9.91 0.42 -16.51
C LEU A 129 8.75 -0.50 -16.88
N PHE A 130 9.03 -1.46 -17.77
CA PHE A 130 8.12 -2.57 -18.05
C PHE A 130 8.52 -3.77 -17.19
N PRO A 131 7.68 -4.21 -16.25
CA PRO A 131 7.99 -5.38 -15.45
C PRO A 131 7.89 -6.65 -16.30
N ASN A 132 8.82 -7.58 -16.08
CA ASN A 132 8.65 -8.94 -16.55
C ASN A 132 7.58 -9.61 -15.69
N ILE A 133 6.39 -9.78 -16.24
CA ILE A 133 5.29 -10.41 -15.52
C ILE A 133 5.56 -11.91 -15.41
N ASP A 134 5.78 -12.38 -14.19
CA ASP A 134 5.91 -13.78 -13.87
C ASP A 134 5.05 -14.16 -12.66
N LEU A 135 5.04 -15.45 -12.32
CA LEU A 135 4.27 -15.97 -11.20
C LEU A 135 4.72 -15.36 -9.86
N SER A 136 6.01 -15.08 -9.68
CA SER A 136 6.54 -14.54 -8.43
C SER A 136 6.01 -13.13 -8.18
N LEU A 137 5.97 -12.29 -9.22
CA LEU A 137 5.43 -10.94 -9.16
C LEU A 137 3.94 -10.99 -8.84
N ILE A 138 3.16 -11.81 -9.55
CA ILE A 138 1.72 -11.92 -9.32
C ILE A 138 1.42 -12.35 -7.87
N LEU A 139 2.11 -13.38 -7.36
CA LEU A 139 1.90 -13.86 -6.00
C LEU A 139 2.27 -12.81 -4.95
N TYR A 140 3.42 -12.14 -5.14
CA TYR A 140 3.85 -11.06 -4.26
C TYR A 140 2.86 -9.90 -4.27
N SER A 141 2.48 -9.38 -5.44
CA SER A 141 1.55 -8.27 -5.59
C SER A 141 0.17 -8.56 -4.98
N LEU A 142 -0.34 -9.78 -5.11
CA LEU A 142 -1.60 -10.18 -4.47
C LEU A 142 -1.51 -10.12 -2.94
N LEU A 143 -0.41 -10.60 -2.37
CA LEU A 143 -0.18 -10.51 -0.93
C LEU A 143 0.05 -9.06 -0.50
N ASN A 144 0.85 -8.30 -1.24
CA ASN A 144 1.18 -6.91 -0.94
C ASN A 144 -0.08 -6.03 -0.92
N GLY A 145 -0.93 -6.16 -1.94
CA GLY A 145 -2.20 -5.43 -2.00
C GLY A 145 -3.13 -5.75 -0.83
N PHE A 146 -3.17 -6.99 -0.34
CA PHE A 146 -3.87 -7.32 0.90
C PHE A 146 -3.16 -6.71 2.13
N TYR A 147 -1.86 -6.90 2.22
CA TYR A 147 -1.00 -6.56 3.36
C TYR A 147 -1.02 -5.06 3.68
N GLU A 148 -0.90 -4.23 2.65
CA GLU A 148 -0.93 -2.79 2.80
C GLU A 148 -2.33 -2.29 3.14
N GLU A 149 -3.31 -2.67 2.33
CA GLU A 149 -4.64 -2.09 2.44
C GLU A 149 -5.44 -2.62 3.64
N ILE A 150 -5.15 -3.83 4.14
CA ILE A 150 -5.69 -4.27 5.44
C ILE A 150 -5.18 -3.35 6.55
N PHE A 151 -3.94 -2.89 6.49
CA PHE A 151 -3.44 -1.94 7.48
C PHE A 151 -4.06 -0.56 7.30
N PHE A 152 -3.98 0.02 6.10
CA PHE A 152 -4.41 1.40 5.86
C PHE A 152 -5.93 1.60 5.89
N LEU A 153 -6.70 0.74 5.23
CA LEU A 153 -8.15 0.90 5.10
C LEU A 153 -8.94 0.12 6.16
N ASN A 154 -8.32 -0.81 6.89
CA ASN A 154 -8.96 -1.49 8.02
C ASN A 154 -8.36 -1.08 9.36
N LEU A 155 -7.14 -1.51 9.68
CA LEU A 155 -6.57 -1.37 11.03
C LEU A 155 -6.47 0.10 11.47
N CYS A 156 -5.94 0.99 10.63
CA CYS A 156 -5.90 2.43 10.92
C CYS A 156 -7.29 3.07 11.06
N LEU A 157 -8.34 2.49 10.47
CA LEU A 157 -9.70 3.01 10.54
C LEU A 157 -10.52 2.40 11.67
N LEU A 158 -10.07 1.30 12.28
CA LEU A 158 -10.66 0.69 13.46
C LEU A 158 -10.23 1.41 14.75
N VAL A 159 -10.20 2.74 14.74
CA VAL A 159 -9.90 3.56 15.93
C VAL A 159 -11.16 4.24 16.42
N ASN A 160 -11.11 4.82 17.63
CA ASN A 160 -12.22 5.65 18.11
C ASN A 160 -12.48 6.78 17.10
N PRO A 161 -13.74 7.04 16.70
CA PRO A 161 -14.08 8.05 15.70
C PRO A 161 -13.45 9.43 15.93
N LYS A 162 -13.26 9.83 17.20
CA LYS A 162 -12.59 11.11 17.53
C LYS A 162 -11.15 11.21 17.01
N TYR A 163 -10.49 10.08 16.78
CA TYR A 163 -9.11 10.00 16.31
C TYR A 163 -9.00 9.63 14.83
N ALA A 164 -10.11 9.41 14.12
CA ALA A 164 -10.08 8.93 12.74
C ALA A 164 -9.29 9.83 11.79
N LYS A 165 -9.38 11.16 11.93
CA LYS A 165 -8.59 12.11 11.13
C LYS A 165 -7.08 12.00 11.38
N TRP A 166 -6.69 11.78 12.63
CA TRP A 166 -5.29 11.61 13.02
C TRP A 166 -4.74 10.26 12.57
N ALA A 167 -5.54 9.19 12.67
CA ALA A 167 -5.16 7.89 12.15
C ALA A 167 -5.04 7.89 10.62
N PHE A 168 -5.90 8.65 9.93
CA PHE A 168 -5.76 8.88 8.50
C PHE A 168 -4.48 9.65 8.17
N LEU A 169 -4.19 10.78 8.83
CA LEU A 169 -2.94 11.51 8.60
C LEU A 169 -1.71 10.63 8.86
N TYR A 170 -1.74 9.85 9.94
CA TYR A 170 -0.71 8.88 10.26
C TYR A 170 -0.54 7.84 9.14
N SER A 171 -1.65 7.30 8.61
CA SER A 171 -1.63 6.32 7.52
C SER A 171 -0.92 6.86 6.27
N LEU A 172 -1.13 8.14 5.93
CA LEU A 172 -0.46 8.79 4.80
C LEU A 172 1.05 8.93 5.03
N ILE A 173 1.47 9.29 6.25
CA ILE A 173 2.88 9.41 6.62
C ILE A 173 3.57 8.04 6.51
N ILE A 174 2.95 7.00 7.05
CA ILE A 174 3.50 5.63 6.96
C ILE A 174 3.59 5.20 5.49
N ARG A 175 2.54 5.41 4.69
CA ARG A 175 2.56 5.12 3.25
C ARG A 175 3.71 5.82 2.53
N CYS A 176 3.88 7.12 2.74
CA CYS A 176 5.00 7.84 2.17
C CYS A 176 6.37 7.26 2.61
N SER A 177 6.47 6.82 3.87
CA SER A 177 7.75 6.45 4.49
C SER A 177 8.35 5.14 3.93
N PHE A 178 7.55 4.14 3.56
CA PHE A 178 8.06 2.91 2.94
C PHE A 178 8.08 2.92 1.41
N HIS A 179 7.71 4.04 0.77
CA HIS A 179 7.83 4.25 -0.67
C HIS A 179 8.95 5.21 -1.08
N THR A 180 9.77 5.70 -0.14
CA THR A 180 10.90 6.61 -0.42
C THR A 180 11.94 6.03 -1.39
N TYR A 181 12.07 4.70 -1.50
CA TYR A 181 12.99 4.05 -2.45
C TYR A 181 12.70 4.40 -3.92
N GLN A 182 11.46 4.76 -4.23
CA GLN A 182 11.00 5.20 -5.55
C GLN A 182 11.31 6.67 -5.83
N GLY A 183 12.00 7.36 -4.91
CA GLY A 183 12.18 8.80 -4.91
C GLY A 183 11.06 9.54 -4.18
N LEU A 184 11.38 10.73 -3.66
CA LEU A 184 10.48 11.50 -2.80
C LEU A 184 9.19 11.94 -3.51
N ILE A 185 9.26 12.28 -4.80
CA ILE A 185 8.09 12.67 -5.61
C ILE A 185 7.12 11.49 -5.70
N SER A 186 7.59 10.31 -6.09
CA SER A 186 6.77 9.10 -6.18
C SER A 186 6.20 8.71 -4.81
N ALA A 187 7.00 8.78 -3.74
CA ALA A 187 6.57 8.50 -2.38
C ALA A 187 5.44 9.42 -1.92
N LEU A 188 5.50 10.72 -2.25
CA LEU A 188 4.45 11.69 -1.97
C LEU A 188 3.20 11.44 -2.82
N GLY A 189 3.35 11.07 -4.09
CA GLY A 189 2.24 10.67 -4.96
C GLY A 189 1.49 9.45 -4.39
N LEU A 190 2.20 8.39 -4.05
CA LEU A 190 1.61 7.18 -3.47
C LEU A 190 1.03 7.42 -2.07
N GLY A 191 1.78 8.14 -1.22
CA GLY A 191 1.36 8.47 0.13
C GLY A 191 0.12 9.35 0.16
N LEU A 192 0.21 10.53 -0.46
CA LEU A 192 -0.80 11.58 -0.35
C LEU A 192 -1.93 11.43 -1.38
N ILE A 193 -1.63 11.14 -2.65
CA ILE A 193 -2.66 11.08 -3.70
C ILE A 193 -3.39 9.74 -3.65
N LEU A 194 -2.66 8.63 -3.86
CA LEU A 194 -3.27 7.29 -3.85
C LEU A 194 -3.90 6.97 -2.48
N GLY A 195 -3.18 7.20 -1.38
CA GLY A 195 -3.69 6.97 -0.03
C GLY A 195 -4.98 7.75 0.27
N THR A 196 -5.08 8.99 -0.18
CA THR A 196 -6.30 9.80 -0.01
C THR A 196 -7.44 9.30 -0.89
N ILE A 197 -7.18 8.98 -2.16
CA ILE A 197 -8.19 8.43 -3.08
C ILE A 197 -8.79 7.15 -2.50
N PHE A 198 -7.94 6.21 -2.10
CA PHE A 198 -8.36 4.94 -1.53
C PHE A 198 -9.18 5.13 -0.26
N TYR A 199 -8.73 6.00 0.65
CA TYR A 199 -9.47 6.34 1.85
C TYR A 199 -10.87 6.91 1.54
N LEU A 200 -10.95 7.91 0.66
CA LEU A 200 -12.21 8.57 0.32
C LEU A 200 -13.19 7.60 -0.35
N LEU A 201 -12.72 6.82 -1.33
CA LEU A 201 -13.56 5.85 -2.05
C LEU A 201 -14.02 4.73 -1.12
N TYR A 202 -13.15 4.20 -0.26
CA TYR A 202 -13.53 3.18 0.71
C TYR A 202 -14.58 3.68 1.71
N GLN A 203 -14.51 4.95 2.11
CA GLN A 203 -15.52 5.55 2.98
C GLN A 203 -16.87 5.73 2.27
N LYS A 204 -16.86 5.95 0.95
CA LYS A 204 -18.07 6.15 0.13
C LYS A 204 -18.74 4.84 -0.31
N ILE A 205 -17.97 3.81 -0.62
CA ILE A 205 -18.52 2.52 -1.06
C ILE A 205 -19.34 1.88 0.07
N LYS A 206 -20.52 1.36 -0.29
CA LYS A 206 -21.45 0.66 0.59
C LYS A 206 -22.04 -0.56 -0.16
N PRO A 207 -22.12 -1.74 0.47
CA PRO A 207 -21.46 -2.12 1.72
C PRO A 207 -19.93 -1.96 1.63
N LYS A 208 -19.26 -1.72 2.77
CA LYS A 208 -17.79 -1.58 2.79
C LYS A 208 -17.16 -2.91 2.37
N ASN A 209 -16.39 -2.88 1.28
CA ASN A 209 -15.64 -4.03 0.78
C ASN A 209 -14.21 -3.60 0.45
N LEU A 210 -13.24 -4.27 1.07
CA LEU A 210 -11.81 -4.04 0.91
C LEU A 210 -11.23 -4.79 -0.28
N LEU A 211 -11.85 -5.90 -0.68
CA LEU A 211 -11.32 -6.79 -1.72
C LEU A 211 -11.04 -6.06 -3.05
N PRO A 212 -11.89 -5.14 -3.54
CA PRO A 212 -11.58 -4.36 -4.74
C PRO A 212 -10.33 -3.49 -4.60
N PHE A 213 -10.05 -2.96 -3.42
CA PHE A 213 -8.85 -2.15 -3.17
C PHE A 213 -7.59 -3.00 -3.16
N PHE A 214 -7.66 -4.21 -2.58
CA PHE A 214 -6.55 -5.16 -2.58
C PHE A 214 -6.16 -5.54 -4.00
N LEU A 215 -7.16 -5.82 -4.84
CA LEU A 215 -6.95 -6.21 -6.23
C LEU A 215 -6.49 -5.02 -7.09
N ALA A 216 -7.05 -3.82 -6.88
CA ALA A 216 -6.59 -2.62 -7.58
C ALA A 216 -5.12 -2.30 -7.27
N HIS A 217 -4.72 -2.46 -6.00
CA HIS A 217 -3.34 -2.35 -5.57
C HIS A 217 -2.46 -3.42 -6.23
N ALA A 218 -2.87 -4.70 -6.17
CA ALA A 218 -2.10 -5.79 -6.77
C ALA A 218 -1.90 -5.59 -8.28
N VAL A 219 -2.93 -5.11 -8.99
CA VAL A 219 -2.81 -4.75 -10.41
C VAL A 219 -1.78 -3.63 -10.58
N ALA A 220 -1.82 -2.58 -9.76
CA ALA A 220 -0.85 -1.50 -9.80
C ALA A 220 0.60 -1.95 -9.54
N ASP A 221 0.82 -2.96 -8.69
CA ASP A 221 2.15 -3.53 -8.48
C ASP A 221 2.63 -4.34 -9.69
N VAL A 222 1.73 -5.08 -10.36
CA VAL A 222 2.08 -5.94 -11.51
C VAL A 222 2.36 -5.13 -12.77
N ILE A 223 1.55 -4.10 -13.04
CA ILE A 223 1.62 -3.32 -14.28
C ILE A 223 1.97 -1.85 -14.05
N GLY A 224 2.36 -1.46 -12.85
CA GLY A 224 2.61 -0.05 -12.53
C GLY A 224 1.32 0.77 -12.39
N LEU A 225 1.37 1.79 -11.52
CA LEU A 225 0.24 2.69 -11.28
C LEU A 225 0.19 3.83 -12.29
N THR A 226 -0.01 3.49 -13.56
CA THR A 226 0.00 4.43 -14.68
C THR A 226 -0.80 3.87 -15.86
N ILE A 227 -1.42 4.75 -16.65
CA ILE A 227 -2.11 4.40 -17.90
C ILE A 227 -1.52 5.19 -19.07
N LEU A 228 -1.23 6.48 -18.87
CA LEU A 228 -0.72 7.33 -19.94
C LEU A 228 0.65 6.88 -20.43
N SER A 229 1.48 6.28 -19.57
CA SER A 229 2.75 5.69 -19.98
C SER A 229 2.58 4.65 -21.10
N TYR A 230 1.60 3.75 -20.97
CA TYR A 230 1.30 2.68 -21.93
C TYR A 230 0.67 3.16 -23.24
N ILE A 231 0.13 4.38 -23.27
CA ILE A 231 -0.55 4.94 -24.45
C ILE A 231 0.39 5.86 -25.22
N LEU A 232 1.26 6.59 -24.51
CA LEU A 232 2.12 7.63 -25.10
C LEU A 232 3.49 7.11 -25.53
N TYR A 233 3.91 5.93 -25.06
CA TYR A 233 5.22 5.32 -25.31
C TYR A 233 5.07 3.83 -25.63
#